data_AF-A0A1S8WMQ4-F1
#
_entry.id   AF-A0A1S8WMQ4-F1
#
_cell.length_a   1.000
_cell.length_b   1.000
_cell.length_c   1.000
_cell.angle_alpha   90.00
_cell.angle_beta   90.00
_cell.angle_gamma   90.00
#
_symmetry.space_group_name_H-M   'P 1'
#
loop_
_entity.id
_entity.type
_entity.pdbx_description
1 polymer ?
#
loop_
_entity_poly.entity_id
_entity_poly.type
_entity_poly.pdbx_seq_one_letter_code
_entity_poly.pdbx_strand_id
1 'polypeptide(L)'
;YPIIEITNLHLSFKDLYETKYLPELDCLVQKFGGVPLIVCQNEPWKWRGVEDPGSISINQWPDWQSYERYCAREETKKLDDMRKTIGNGYKITAELITD
;
A
#
# COMPACT_ATOMS: atom_id res chain seq x y z
N TYR A 1 -5.75 3.25 14.62
CA TYR A 1 -4.69 2.72 13.74
C TYR A 1 -3.55 3.72 13.71
N PRO A 2 -2.58 3.61 14.64
CA PRO A 2 -1.49 4.58 14.77
C PRO A 2 -0.40 4.37 13.71
N ILE A 3 -0.24 3.17 13.16
CA ILE A 3 0.82 2.92 12.17
C ILE A 3 0.30 3.21 10.77
N ILE A 4 1.05 3.95 9.96
CA ILE A 4 0.77 4.24 8.56
C ILE A 4 1.91 3.71 7.70
N GLU A 5 1.58 2.93 6.68
CA GLU A 5 2.46 2.54 5.58
C GLU A 5 2.03 3.32 4.32
N ILE A 6 2.97 4.08 3.73
CA ILE A 6 2.78 4.81 2.46
C ILE A 6 3.72 4.21 1.43
N THR A 7 3.17 3.79 0.31
CA THR A 7 3.94 3.34 -0.86
C THR A 7 3.67 4.27 -2.03
N ASN A 8 4.73 4.82 -2.62
CA ASN A 8 4.69 5.61 -3.85
C ASN A 8 5.43 4.84 -4.95
N LEU A 9 4.83 4.71 -6.13
CA LEU A 9 5.40 4.05 -7.29
C LEU A 9 5.25 4.88 -8.55
N HIS A 10 6.33 4.99 -9.31
CA HIS A 10 6.30 5.32 -10.72
C HIS A 10 5.98 4.07 -11.53
N LEU A 11 4.79 4.02 -12.14
CA LEU A 11 4.25 2.80 -12.76
C LEU A 11 4.77 2.60 -14.19
N SER A 12 5.41 1.46 -14.43
CA SER A 12 5.75 0.97 -15.77
C SER A 12 4.69 0.03 -16.32
N PHE A 13 3.95 -0.66 -15.45
CA PHE A 13 2.93 -1.65 -15.80
C PHE A 13 1.61 -1.39 -15.07
N LYS A 14 0.88 -0.36 -15.51
CA LYS A 14 -0.37 0.09 -14.89
C LYS A 14 -1.43 -1.00 -14.80
N ASP A 15 -1.64 -1.77 -15.87
CA ASP A 15 -2.64 -2.84 -15.88
C ASP A 15 -2.36 -3.91 -14.83
N LEU A 16 -1.08 -4.27 -14.65
CA LEU A 16 -0.67 -5.26 -13.63
C LEU A 16 -0.85 -4.69 -12.21
N TYR A 17 -0.58 -3.39 -12.04
CA TYR A 17 -0.82 -2.69 -10.78
C TYR A 17 -2.29 -2.73 -10.37
N GLU A 18 -3.19 -2.40 -11.29
CA GLU A 18 -4.63 -2.29 -11.01
C GLU A 18 -5.32 -3.64 -10.89
N THR A 19 -4.98 -4.60 -11.76
CA THR A 19 -5.72 -5.87 -11.85
C THR A 19 -5.19 -6.99 -10.97
N LYS A 20 -3.93 -6.89 -10.50
CA LYS A 20 -3.32 -7.93 -9.64
C LYS A 20 -2.78 -7.38 -8.34
N TYR A 21 -1.88 -6.39 -8.41
CA TYR A 21 -1.17 -5.92 -7.22
C TYR A 21 -2.10 -5.29 -6.18
N LEU A 22 -2.97 -4.36 -6.58
CA LEU A 22 -3.89 -3.70 -5.66
C LEU A 22 -4.87 -4.68 -4.98
N PRO A 23 -5.54 -5.60 -5.70
CA PRO A 23 -6.39 -6.62 -5.07
C PRO A 23 -5.63 -7.54 -4.09
N GLU A 24 -4.42 -7.99 -4.44
CA GLU A 24 -3.61 -8.84 -3.57
C GLU A 24 -3.13 -8.08 -2.32
N LEU A 25 -2.73 -6.81 -2.49
CA LEU A 25 -2.38 -5.91 -1.39
C LEU A 25 -3.55 -5.74 -0.43
N ASP A 26 -4.73 -5.36 -0.94
CA ASP A 26 -5.93 -5.13 -0.12
C ASP A 26 -6.30 -6.40 0.67
N CYS A 27 -6.26 -7.57 0.02
CA CYS A 27 -6.55 -8.85 0.64
C CYS A 27 -5.57 -9.17 1.79
N LEU A 28 -4.26 -9.02 1.55
CA LEU A 28 -3.25 -9.31 2.58
C LEU A 28 -3.31 -8.32 3.73
N VAL A 29 -3.46 -7.02 3.46
CA VAL A 29 -3.58 -5.98 4.50
C VAL A 29 -4.76 -6.28 5.41
N GLN A 30 -5.93 -6.57 4.84
CA GLN A 30 -7.13 -6.92 5.60
C GLN A 30 -6.97 -8.22 6.41
N LYS A 31 -6.31 -9.25 5.84
CA LYS A 31 -6.04 -10.53 6.53
C LYS A 31 -5.23 -10.36 7.82
N PHE A 32 -4.38 -9.34 7.88
CA PHE A 32 -3.56 -9.03 9.06
C PHE A 32 -4.14 -7.89 9.93
N GLY A 33 -5.42 -7.55 9.71
CA GLY A 33 -6.14 -6.55 10.50
C GLY A 33 -5.81 -5.11 10.14
N GLY A 34 -5.01 -4.88 9.10
CA GLY A 34 -4.77 -3.57 8.52
C GLY A 34 -5.97 -3.08 7.71
N VAL A 35 -6.01 -1.78 7.45
CA VAL A 35 -7.03 -1.13 6.62
C VAL A 35 -6.35 -0.49 5.42
N PRO A 36 -6.61 -0.98 4.19
CA PRO A 36 -6.18 -0.26 3.00
C PRO A 36 -7.08 0.97 2.83
N LEU A 37 -6.51 2.16 2.92
CA LEU A 37 -7.29 3.39 2.76
C LEU A 37 -7.48 3.71 1.27
N ILE A 38 -8.73 4.03 0.91
CA ILE A 38 -9.10 4.67 -0.35
C ILE A 38 -9.64 6.06 0.00
N VAL A 39 -8.90 7.12 -0.30
CA VAL A 39 -9.39 8.48 -0.05
C VAL A 39 -10.11 8.98 -1.30
N CYS A 40 -11.44 9.00 -1.26
CA CYS A 40 -12.25 9.59 -2.32
C CYS A 40 -13.52 10.19 -1.70
N GLN A 41 -13.52 11.48 -1.35
CA GLN A 41 -14.73 12.32 -1.31
C GLN A 41 -14.35 13.78 -1.58
N ASN A 42 -14.77 14.25 -2.76
CA ASN A 42 -14.68 15.62 -3.30
C ASN A 42 -13.29 16.04 -3.78
N GLU A 43 -13.07 16.01 -5.10
CA GLU A 43 -11.81 16.40 -5.75
C GLU A 43 -11.31 17.78 -5.27
N PRO A 44 -9.98 17.98 -5.09
CA PRO A 44 -8.85 17.11 -5.43
C PRO A 44 -8.56 16.19 -4.22
N TRP A 45 -8.10 14.95 -4.31
CA TRP A 45 -6.87 14.43 -4.89
C TRP A 45 -7.14 12.91 -5.12
N LYS A 46 -7.06 12.39 -6.36
CA LYS A 46 -7.36 10.98 -6.71
C LYS A 46 -6.34 9.95 -6.15
N TRP A 47 -6.22 9.73 -4.84
CA TRP A 47 -5.20 8.82 -4.29
C TRP A 47 -5.67 7.36 -4.24
N ARG A 48 -5.98 6.86 -5.45
CA ARG A 48 -5.58 5.58 -6.04
C ARG A 48 -5.46 5.87 -7.54
N GLY A 49 -4.23 6.08 -8.04
CA GLY A 49 -3.93 6.37 -9.44
C GLY A 49 -3.97 7.85 -9.87
N VAL A 50 -3.13 8.73 -9.31
CA VAL A 50 -2.96 10.08 -9.89
C VAL A 50 -1.83 10.08 -10.93
N GLU A 51 -2.25 9.81 -12.16
CA GLU A 51 -1.66 10.13 -13.48
C GLU A 51 -0.19 9.85 -13.77
N ASP A 52 0.09 9.75 -15.07
CA ASP A 52 1.26 9.04 -15.54
C ASP A 52 2.58 9.73 -15.18
N PRO A 53 3.57 8.97 -14.70
CA PRO A 53 3.47 7.61 -14.17
C PRO A 53 3.65 7.67 -12.66
N GLY A 54 2.57 7.78 -11.89
CA GLY A 54 2.63 7.83 -10.43
C GLY A 54 1.44 7.12 -9.78
N SER A 55 1.69 6.42 -8.67
CA SER A 55 0.66 5.86 -7.81
C SER A 55 1.08 5.97 -6.36
N ILE A 56 0.09 6.17 -5.48
CA ILE A 56 0.31 6.18 -4.04
C ILE A 56 -0.77 5.34 -3.38
N SER A 57 -0.35 4.42 -2.52
CA SER A 57 -1.21 3.59 -1.69
C SER A 57 -0.88 3.82 -0.22
N ILE A 58 -1.92 3.89 0.61
CA ILE A 58 -1.80 4.12 2.05
C ILE A 58 -2.51 2.98 2.78
N ASN A 59 -1.79 2.32 3.68
CA ASN A 59 -2.33 1.30 4.57
C ASN A 59 -2.17 1.74 6.01
N GLN A 60 -3.18 1.47 6.82
CA GLN A 60 -3.15 1.73 8.25
C GLN A 60 -3.09 0.42 9.02
N TRP A 61 -2.31 0.37 10.10
CA TRP A 61 -2.18 -0.81 10.95
C TRP A 61 -2.57 -0.51 12.40
N PRO A 62 -3.17 -1.49 13.10
CA PRO A 62 -3.62 -1.30 14.48
C PRO A 62 -2.45 -1.19 15.46
N ASP A 63 -1.33 -1.86 15.16
CA ASP A 63 -0.11 -1.91 15.96
C ASP A 63 1.07 -2.44 15.12
N TRP A 64 2.29 -2.28 15.64
CA TRP A 64 3.52 -2.81 15.01
C TRP A 64 3.50 -4.33 14.86
N GLN A 65 2.94 -5.07 15.83
CA GLN A 65 2.91 -6.53 15.80
C GLN A 65 2.13 -7.06 14.58
N SER A 66 1.03 -6.40 14.22
CA SER A 66 0.21 -6.75 13.06
C SER A 66 0.94 -6.42 11.76
N TYR A 67 1.62 -5.27 11.69
CA TYR A 67 2.46 -4.90 10.55
C TYR A 67 3.67 -5.86 10.37
N GLU A 68 4.36 -6.22 11.45
CA GLU A 68 5.50 -7.14 11.43
C GLU A 68 5.07 -8.56 11.01
N ARG A 69 3.94 -9.04 11.53
CA ARG A 69 3.36 -10.33 11.11
C ARG A 69 2.98 -10.32 9.63
N TYR A 70 2.51 -9.20 9.10
CA TYR A 70 2.30 -9.02 7.66
C TYR A 70 3.64 -9.08 6.89
N CYS A 71 4.65 -8.31 7.30
CA CYS A 71 5.96 -8.26 6.64
C CYS A 71 6.71 -9.60 6.61
N ALA A 72 6.53 -10.43 7.65
CA ALA A 72 7.23 -11.70 7.77
C ALA A 72 6.76 -12.78 6.77
N ARG A 73 5.60 -12.60 6.13
CA ARG A 73 4.95 -13.63 5.30
C ARG A 73 5.56 -13.73 3.91
N GLU A 74 5.53 -14.96 3.38
CA GLU A 74 6.04 -15.24 2.04
C GLU A 74 5.17 -14.55 0.98
N GLU A 75 3.85 -14.52 1.17
CA GLU A 75 2.92 -13.84 0.28
C GLU A 75 3.23 -12.33 0.18
N THR A 76 3.58 -11.70 1.31
CA THR A 76 3.97 -10.28 1.36
C THR A 76 5.29 -10.03 0.64
N LYS A 77 6.25 -10.96 0.72
CA LYS A 77 7.51 -10.87 -0.03
C LYS A 77 7.27 -10.97 -1.54
N LYS A 78 6.44 -11.92 -1.98
CA LYS A 78 6.02 -12.05 -3.39
C LYS A 78 5.34 -10.78 -3.89
N LEU A 79 4.48 -10.18 -3.06
CA LEU A 79 3.82 -8.92 -3.38
C LEU A 79 4.81 -7.75 -3.51
N ASP A 80 5.82 -7.67 -2.65
CA ASP A 80 6.89 -6.67 -2.75
C ASP A 80 7.77 -6.87 -3.99
N ASP A 81 8.02 -8.10 -4.41
CA ASP A 81 8.74 -8.39 -5.66
C ASP A 81 7.92 -8.03 -6.91
N MET A 82 6.60 -8.27 -6.87
CA MET A 82 5.67 -7.80 -7.88
C MET A 82 5.67 -6.27 -7.96
N ARG A 83 5.64 -5.58 -6.81
CA ARG A 83 5.73 -4.12 -6.71
C ARG A 83 6.96 -3.56 -7.42
N LYS A 84 8.13 -4.14 -7.18
CA LYS A 84 9.41 -3.73 -7.80
C LYS A 84 9.43 -3.97 -9.31
N THR A 85 8.70 -4.97 -9.79
CA THR A 85 8.54 -5.24 -11.23
C THR A 85 7.60 -4.23 -11.88
N ILE A 86 6.53 -3.86 -11.18
CA ILE A 86 5.53 -2.89 -11.65
C ILE A 86 6.09 -1.48 -11.80
N GLY A 87 7.02 -1.09 -10.93
CA GLY A 87 7.51 0.28 -10.91
C GLY A 87 8.59 0.55 -9.87
N ASN A 88 9.20 1.72 -10.01
CA ASN A 88 10.21 2.22 -9.07
C ASN A 88 9.60 3.22 -8.10
N GLY A 89 10.06 3.23 -6.85
CA GLY A 89 9.57 4.20 -5.88
C GLY A 89 10.00 3.87 -4.46
N TYR A 90 9.27 4.38 -3.49
CA TYR A 90 9.61 4.27 -2.08
C TYR A 90 8.45 3.77 -1.23
N LYS A 91 8.80 3.21 -0.08
CA LYS A 91 7.88 2.77 0.96
C LYS A 91 8.33 3.33 2.29
N ILE A 92 7.41 3.96 3.01
CA ILE A 92 7.65 4.55 4.33
C ILE A 92 6.63 3.96 5.29
N THR A 93 7.07 3.57 6.48
CA THR A 93 6.18 3.14 7.56
C THR A 93 6.51 3.93 8.81
N ALA A 94 5.50 4.52 9.45
CA ALA A 94 5.66 5.37 10.62
C ALA A 94 4.51 5.17 11.62
N GLU A 95 4.78 5.48 12.88
CA GLU A 95 3.77 5.55 13.94
C GLU A 95 3.35 7.01 14.16
N LEU A 96 2.04 7.26 14.13
CA LEU A 96 1.43 8.52 14.50
C LEU A 96 1.47 8.65 16.02
N ILE A 97 2.28 9.58 16.51
CA ILE A 97 2.28 10.00 17.90
C ILE A 97 1.21 11.07 18.04
N THR A 98 0.15 10.79 18.80
CA THR A 98 -0.86 11.78 19.17
C THR A 98 -0.69 12.13 20.64
N ASP A 99 -0.52 13.42 20.92
CA ASP A 99 -0.53 13.98 22.27
C ASP A 99 -1.90 13.86 22.96
#